data_AF-A0A947FX55-F1
#
_entry.id   AF-A0A947FX55-F1
#
_cell.length_a   1.000
_cell.length_b   1.000
_cell.length_c   1.000
_cell.angle_alpha   90.00
_cell.angle_beta   90.00
_cell.angle_gamma   90.00
#
_symmetry.space_group_name_H-M   'P 1'
#
loop_
_entity.id
_entity.type
_entity.pdbx_description
1 polymer ?
#
loop_
_entity_poly.entity_id
_entity_poly.type
_entity_poly.pdbx_seq_one_letter_code
_entity_poly.pdbx_strand_id
1 'polypeptide(L)'
;GVIKSVEFGHVIVNLGRAEGVIRRDQQIPREAARVGERVRALITKVERNNRGPQIFLSRAHPDFMRKLFAQEVPEIYDGIIEIKAAARDPGSRAKIGVISHDSSIDPVGACVGMKGSRVQAVVQELQGEKIDIIPWSDDGATFIVNALQPATVSRVVIDEEDGRIEVVVPDDQLSLAIGRRGQNVRLASQLTGNQIDIMTEEEASEKRQKEFAERSKMFEEELDVDETLSQLLVAEGFADLEEVAYVELEELASIEGFDEELGEELQNRAKEALDRQEAAHREARRELGVEDDLAELPHLSEAMLVTLGMAGLKTLDDVADLATDELIAKKREAPRRRNNADGPPMRRDRPMREQDKGGVLGEYGLTEEQGNEIIMAARAHWFEDEEEAPAAAEATETQEAADADSTQ
;
A
#
# COMPACT_ATOMS: atom_id res chain seq x y z
N GLY A 1 28.69 -20.25 -1.49
CA GLY A 1 29.37 -21.26 -0.66
C GLY A 1 29.24 -22.63 -1.29
N VAL A 2 29.49 -23.69 -0.53
CA VAL A 2 29.29 -25.09 -0.92
C VAL A 2 28.28 -25.72 0.04
N ILE A 3 27.28 -26.44 -0.48
CA ILE A 3 26.28 -27.12 0.34
C ILE A 3 26.95 -28.23 1.16
N LYS A 4 26.85 -28.15 2.48
CA LYS A 4 27.44 -29.11 3.43
C LYS A 4 26.45 -30.21 3.82
N SER A 5 25.22 -29.83 4.15
CA SER A 5 24.15 -30.76 4.52
C SER A 5 22.78 -30.18 4.18
N VAL A 6 21.78 -31.05 4.07
CA VAL A 6 20.37 -30.69 3.95
C VAL A 6 19.63 -31.36 5.10
N GLU A 7 19.11 -30.57 6.03
CA GLU A 7 18.56 -31.03 7.31
C GLU A 7 17.14 -30.49 7.48
N PHE A 8 16.15 -31.37 7.61
CA PHE A 8 14.73 -30.99 7.80
C PHE A 8 14.19 -29.98 6.77
N GLY A 9 14.77 -29.95 5.57
CA GLY A 9 14.43 -29.00 4.50
C GLY A 9 15.15 -27.66 4.58
N HIS A 10 16.09 -27.47 5.53
CA HIS A 10 17.05 -26.37 5.55
C HIS A 10 18.33 -26.79 4.83
N VAL A 11 18.99 -25.85 4.15
CA VAL A 11 20.26 -26.09 3.47
C VAL A 11 21.37 -25.40 4.25
N ILE A 12 22.33 -26.18 4.74
CA ILE A 12 23.53 -25.67 5.40
C ILE A 12 24.63 -25.47 4.37
N VAL A 13 25.16 -24.27 4.29
CA VAL A 13 26.14 -23.84 3.31
C VAL A 13 27.44 -23.49 4.01
N ASN A 14 28.53 -24.14 3.63
CA ASN A 14 29.87 -23.77 4.06
C ASN A 14 30.34 -22.53 3.28
N LEU A 15 30.69 -21.46 4.01
CA LEU A 15 31.23 -20.21 3.46
C LEU A 15 32.75 -20.09 3.69
N GLY A 16 33.40 -21.15 4.17
CA GLY A 16 34.83 -21.23 4.47
C GLY A 16 35.14 -20.86 5.92
N ARG A 17 34.85 -19.62 6.32
CA ARG A 17 35.11 -19.13 7.70
C ARG A 17 33.89 -19.19 8.62
N ALA A 18 32.71 -19.44 8.07
CA ALA A 18 31.44 -19.48 8.77
C ALA A 18 30.48 -20.43 8.06
N GLU A 19 29.40 -20.78 8.76
CA GLU A 19 28.29 -21.56 8.20
C GLU A 19 27.09 -20.63 7.95
N GLY A 20 26.52 -20.79 6.76
CA GLY A 20 25.27 -20.14 6.38
C GLY A 20 24.12 -21.14 6.37
N VAL A 21 22.90 -20.66 6.62
CA VAL A 21 21.68 -21.46 6.56
C VAL A 21 20.69 -20.81 5.59
N ILE A 22 20.21 -21.59 4.62
CA ILE A 22 19.07 -21.21 3.79
C ILE A 22 17.84 -21.91 4.36
N ARG A 23 16.91 -21.12 4.91
CA ARG A 23 15.65 -21.66 5.43
C ARG A 23 14.77 -22.18 4.30
N ARG A 24 13.78 -23.02 4.62
CA ARG A 24 12.93 -23.67 3.60
C ARG A 24 12.08 -22.65 2.82
N ASP A 25 11.60 -21.63 3.50
CA ASP A 25 10.86 -20.48 2.96
C ASP A 25 11.75 -19.53 2.14
N GLN A 26 13.06 -19.56 2.38
CA GLN A 26 14.06 -18.73 1.68
C GLN A 26 14.75 -19.46 0.52
N GLN A 27 14.31 -20.67 0.18
CA GLN A 27 14.78 -21.44 -0.98
C GLN A 27 13.90 -21.18 -2.20
N ILE A 28 14.44 -21.40 -3.39
CA ILE A 28 13.63 -21.43 -4.61
C ILE A 28 12.80 -22.73 -4.60
N PRO A 29 11.46 -22.66 -4.75
CA PRO A 29 10.63 -23.85 -4.78
C PRO A 29 11.10 -24.84 -5.85
N ARG A 30 11.18 -26.13 -5.49
CA ARG A 30 11.58 -27.25 -6.38
C ARG A 30 13.04 -27.24 -6.84
N GLU A 31 13.87 -26.32 -6.33
CA GLU A 31 15.32 -26.39 -6.50
C GLU A 31 15.88 -27.61 -5.74
N ALA A 32 16.69 -28.43 -6.43
CA ALA A 32 17.32 -29.59 -5.82
C ALA A 32 18.65 -29.18 -5.18
N ALA A 33 18.67 -29.01 -3.86
CA ALA A 33 19.91 -28.78 -3.12
C ALA A 33 20.68 -30.11 -2.93
N ARG A 34 21.84 -30.24 -3.57
CA ARG A 34 22.71 -31.42 -3.42
C ARG A 34 23.97 -31.09 -2.64
N VAL A 35 24.33 -32.00 -1.73
CA VAL A 35 25.54 -31.87 -0.92
C VAL A 35 26.77 -31.88 -1.83
N GLY A 36 27.70 -30.95 -1.57
CA GLY A 36 28.92 -30.76 -2.36
C GLY A 36 28.77 -29.78 -3.53
N GLU A 37 27.55 -29.38 -3.91
CA GLU A 37 27.36 -28.41 -4.98
C GLU A 37 27.59 -26.97 -4.51
N ARG A 38 28.06 -26.12 -5.43
CA ARG A 38 28.21 -24.68 -5.18
C ARG A 38 26.85 -24.01 -5.25
N VAL A 39 26.60 -23.12 -4.32
CA VAL A 39 25.36 -22.33 -4.26
C VAL A 39 25.69 -20.85 -4.05
N ARG A 40 25.00 -19.98 -4.81
CA ARG A 40 24.99 -18.54 -4.59
C ARG A 40 23.75 -18.18 -3.77
N ALA A 41 23.83 -17.18 -2.90
CA ALA A 41 22.67 -16.71 -2.14
C ALA A 41 22.93 -15.29 -1.66
N LEU A 42 21.87 -14.56 -1.37
CA LEU A 42 21.91 -13.27 -0.69
C LEU A 42 22.08 -13.50 0.82
N ILE A 43 22.97 -12.75 1.46
CA ILE A 43 23.03 -12.69 2.93
C ILE A 43 21.92 -11.75 3.39
N THR A 44 20.97 -12.24 4.18
CA THR A 44 19.84 -11.43 4.67
C THR A 44 20.03 -10.96 6.10
N LYS A 45 20.57 -11.82 6.98
CA LYS A 45 20.75 -11.51 8.40
C LYS A 45 21.96 -12.23 8.95
N VAL A 46 22.65 -11.60 9.89
CA VAL A 46 23.73 -12.22 10.67
C VAL A 46 23.36 -12.12 12.14
N GLU A 47 23.21 -13.27 12.81
CA GLU A 47 22.90 -13.34 14.24
C GLU A 47 24.07 -13.96 14.99
N ARG A 48 24.34 -13.46 16.20
CA ARG A 48 25.35 -14.04 17.07
C ARG A 48 24.66 -15.03 18.02
N ASN A 49 24.97 -16.31 17.86
CA ASN A 49 24.50 -17.36 18.76
C ASN A 49 25.64 -17.85 19.66
N ASN A 50 25.30 -18.53 20.76
CA ASN A 50 26.28 -19.11 21.71
C ASN A 50 27.27 -20.09 21.05
N ARG A 51 26.95 -20.61 19.85
CA ARG A 51 27.79 -21.52 19.06
C ARG A 51 28.57 -20.82 17.95
N GLY A 52 28.50 -19.50 17.85
CA GLY A 52 29.14 -18.69 16.81
C GLY A 52 28.13 -17.86 15.99
N PRO A 53 28.62 -16.98 15.10
CA PRO A 53 27.76 -16.20 14.23
C PRO A 53 27.07 -17.11 13.19
N GLN A 54 25.74 -17.05 13.14
CA GLN A 54 24.92 -17.74 12.17
C GLN A 54 24.50 -16.76 11.07
N ILE A 55 24.78 -17.14 9.82
CA ILE A 55 24.49 -16.31 8.64
C ILE A 55 23.23 -16.86 7.96
N PHE A 56 22.17 -16.06 7.92
CA PHE A 56 20.96 -16.41 7.17
C PHE A 56 21.12 -16.00 5.72
N LEU A 57 20.78 -16.93 4.85
CA LEU A 57 20.91 -16.82 3.42
C LEU A 57 19.53 -16.95 2.77
N SER A 58 19.30 -16.21 1.69
CA SER A 58 18.09 -16.31 0.87
C SER A 58 18.42 -16.41 -0.61
N ARG A 59 17.73 -17.33 -1.28
CA ARG A 59 17.65 -17.42 -2.74
C ARG A 59 16.28 -16.96 -3.26
N ALA A 60 15.30 -16.78 -2.37
CA ALA A 60 13.95 -16.33 -2.71
C ALA A 60 13.81 -14.80 -2.77
N HIS A 61 14.63 -14.05 -2.02
CA HIS A 61 14.51 -12.58 -1.94
C HIS A 61 14.68 -11.89 -3.31
N PRO A 62 13.92 -10.82 -3.63
CA PRO A 62 14.08 -10.07 -4.89
C PRO A 62 15.50 -9.50 -5.08
N ASP A 63 16.14 -9.03 -4.00
CA ASP A 63 17.52 -8.50 -4.08
C ASP A 63 18.55 -9.54 -4.52
N PHE A 64 18.27 -10.83 -4.34
CA PHE A 64 19.16 -11.87 -4.88
C PHE A 64 19.25 -11.74 -6.40
N MET A 65 18.10 -11.57 -7.07
CA MET A 65 18.04 -11.33 -8.51
C MET A 65 18.72 -10.00 -8.89
N ARG A 66 18.49 -8.91 -8.15
CA ARG A 66 19.17 -7.62 -8.40
C ARG A 66 20.69 -7.76 -8.38
N LYS A 67 21.23 -8.47 -7.39
CA LYS A 67 22.68 -8.72 -7.27
C LYS A 67 23.22 -9.64 -8.36
N LEU A 68 22.42 -10.59 -8.87
CA LEU A 68 22.81 -11.42 -10.02
C LEU A 68 22.91 -10.57 -11.30
N PHE A 69 21.93 -9.69 -11.54
CA PHE A 69 21.99 -8.76 -12.66
C PHE A 69 23.18 -7.81 -12.57
N ALA A 70 23.49 -7.29 -11.39
CA ALA A 70 24.69 -6.46 -11.18
C ALA A 70 26.01 -7.21 -11.43
N GLN A 71 26.04 -8.55 -11.36
CA GLN A 71 27.23 -9.33 -11.72
C GLN A 71 27.32 -9.61 -13.22
N GLU A 72 26.17 -9.73 -13.89
CA GLU A 72 26.07 -10.11 -15.29
C GLU A 72 26.08 -8.91 -16.25
N VAL A 73 25.63 -7.74 -15.78
CA VAL A 73 25.47 -6.51 -16.57
C VAL A 73 26.43 -5.44 -16.01
N PRO A 74 27.57 -5.18 -16.68
CA PRO A 74 28.54 -4.16 -16.25
C PRO A 74 27.92 -2.77 -16.07
N GLU A 75 26.98 -2.40 -16.93
CA GLU A 75 26.28 -1.11 -16.88
C GLU A 75 25.48 -0.94 -15.58
N ILE A 76 25.00 -2.04 -14.96
CA ILE A 76 24.35 -2.01 -13.64
C ILE A 76 25.40 -1.92 -12.53
N TYR A 77 26.54 -2.59 -12.69
CA TYR A 77 27.65 -2.53 -11.72
C TYR A 77 28.23 -1.11 -11.62
N ASP A 78 28.40 -0.45 -12.76
CA ASP A 78 28.95 0.90 -12.88
C ASP A 78 27.92 1.99 -12.51
N GLY A 79 26.67 1.61 -12.22
CA GLY A 79 25.59 2.53 -11.83
C GLY A 79 25.00 3.35 -12.98
N ILE A 80 25.31 3.00 -14.24
CA ILE A 80 24.74 3.65 -15.42
C ILE A 80 23.28 3.22 -15.58
N ILE A 81 22.98 1.95 -15.35
CA ILE A 81 21.62 1.40 -15.30
C ILE A 81 21.27 1.09 -13.86
N GLU A 82 20.09 1.53 -13.43
CA GLU A 82 19.57 1.28 -12.10
C GLU A 82 18.33 0.40 -12.16
N ILE A 83 18.28 -0.64 -11.31
CA ILE A 83 17.06 -1.43 -11.09
C ILE A 83 16.23 -0.73 -10.01
N LYS A 84 15.26 0.09 -10.43
CA LYS A 84 14.36 0.85 -9.54
C LYS A 84 13.41 -0.08 -8.76
N ALA A 85 12.78 -1.01 -9.47
CA ALA A 85 11.75 -1.88 -8.91
C ALA A 85 12.03 -3.35 -9.23
N ALA A 86 11.66 -4.26 -8.32
CA ALA A 86 11.74 -5.70 -8.57
C ALA A 86 10.63 -6.44 -7.83
N ALA A 87 9.81 -7.17 -8.57
CA ALA A 87 8.76 -8.04 -8.07
C ALA A 87 9.03 -9.49 -8.47
N ARG A 88 8.85 -10.44 -7.55
CA ARG A 88 9.32 -11.81 -7.76
C ARG A 88 8.43 -12.85 -7.10
N ASP A 89 7.97 -13.81 -7.90
CA ASP A 89 7.43 -15.10 -7.46
C ASP A 89 8.54 -16.16 -7.66
N PRO A 90 9.30 -16.51 -6.61
CA PRO A 90 10.52 -17.31 -6.74
C PRO A 90 10.30 -18.66 -7.43
N GLY A 91 11.14 -18.98 -8.41
CA GLY A 91 11.07 -20.22 -9.18
C GLY A 91 9.94 -20.28 -10.21
N SER A 92 9.24 -19.17 -10.44
CA SER A 92 8.17 -19.08 -11.45
C SER A 92 8.39 -17.90 -12.37
N ARG A 93 8.19 -16.67 -11.88
CA ARG A 93 8.24 -15.46 -12.70
C ARG A 93 8.66 -14.25 -11.87
N ALA A 94 9.37 -13.32 -12.49
CA ALA A 94 9.75 -12.05 -11.90
C ALA A 94 9.61 -10.93 -12.93
N LYS A 95 9.45 -9.71 -12.42
CA LYS A 95 9.49 -8.47 -13.20
C LYS A 95 10.53 -7.53 -12.57
N ILE A 96 11.31 -6.85 -13.40
CA ILE A 96 12.23 -5.79 -12.97
C ILE A 96 11.98 -4.52 -13.77
N GLY A 97 11.95 -3.39 -13.07
CA GLY A 97 11.89 -2.05 -13.65
C GLY A 97 13.28 -1.45 -13.70
N VAL A 98 13.77 -1.13 -14.90
CA VAL A 98 15.13 -0.61 -15.12
C VAL A 98 15.09 0.76 -15.78
N ILE A 99 15.94 1.67 -15.33
CA ILE A 99 16.14 2.99 -15.92
C ILE A 99 17.64 3.17 -16.23
N SER A 100 17.95 3.88 -17.31
CA SER A 100 19.33 4.32 -17.62
C SER A 100 19.49 5.79 -17.23
N HIS A 101 20.60 6.11 -16.56
CA HIS A 101 21.04 7.49 -16.31
C HIS A 101 21.77 8.10 -17.53
N ASP A 102 22.05 7.28 -18.54
CA ASP A 102 22.61 7.69 -19.83
C ASP A 102 21.60 7.44 -20.96
N SER A 103 21.15 8.51 -21.62
CA SER A 103 20.17 8.45 -22.71
C SER A 103 20.68 7.71 -23.95
N SER A 104 22.00 7.52 -24.09
CA SER A 104 22.59 6.78 -25.21
C SER A 104 22.52 5.26 -25.04
N ILE A 105 22.14 4.78 -23.86
CA ILE A 105 22.11 3.37 -23.51
C ILE A 105 20.67 2.92 -23.28
N ASP A 106 20.23 1.92 -24.05
CA ASP A 106 18.95 1.24 -23.82
C ASP A 106 19.08 0.30 -22.60
N PRO A 107 18.37 0.57 -21.48
CA PRO A 107 18.50 -0.24 -20.28
C PRO A 107 17.99 -1.67 -20.46
N VAL A 108 16.94 -1.87 -21.28
CA VAL A 108 16.35 -3.19 -21.51
C VAL A 108 17.30 -4.02 -22.38
N GLY A 109 17.73 -3.49 -23.52
CA GLY A 109 18.70 -4.14 -24.40
C GLY A 109 20.01 -4.49 -23.71
N ALA A 110 20.49 -3.60 -22.83
CA ALA A 110 21.64 -3.88 -21.98
C ALA A 110 21.35 -5.10 -21.07
N CYS A 111 20.28 -5.10 -20.29
CA CYS A 111 20.02 -6.22 -19.38
C CYS A 111 19.77 -7.57 -20.10
N VAL A 112 19.20 -7.54 -21.31
CA VAL A 112 18.96 -8.75 -22.13
C VAL A 112 20.28 -9.28 -22.72
N GLY A 113 21.13 -8.40 -23.26
CA GLY A 113 22.36 -8.78 -23.97
C GLY A 113 22.11 -9.45 -25.33
N MET A 114 23.18 -9.81 -26.03
CA MET A 114 23.07 -10.43 -27.36
C MET A 114 22.22 -11.71 -27.31
N LYS A 115 21.09 -11.71 -28.02
CA LYS A 115 20.11 -12.83 -28.05
C LYS A 115 19.66 -13.29 -26.65
N GLY A 116 19.61 -12.40 -25.67
CA GLY A 116 19.22 -12.75 -24.32
C GLY A 116 20.29 -13.44 -23.48
N SER A 117 21.55 -13.48 -23.93
CA SER A 117 22.63 -14.20 -23.22
C SER A 117 22.76 -13.83 -21.74
N ARG A 118 22.68 -12.53 -21.41
CA ARG A 118 22.81 -12.04 -20.03
C ARG A 118 21.62 -12.43 -19.17
N VAL A 119 20.40 -12.13 -19.63
CA VAL A 119 19.18 -12.54 -18.90
C VAL A 119 19.08 -14.06 -18.74
N GLN A 120 19.48 -14.84 -19.75
CA GLN A 120 19.47 -16.31 -19.67
C GLN A 120 20.45 -16.86 -18.63
N ALA A 121 21.61 -16.23 -18.43
CA ALA A 121 22.54 -16.61 -17.36
C ALA A 121 21.90 -16.44 -15.97
N VAL A 122 21.20 -15.33 -15.74
CA VAL A 122 20.45 -15.09 -14.50
C VAL A 122 19.28 -16.06 -14.35
N VAL A 123 18.49 -16.28 -15.41
CA VAL A 123 17.39 -17.26 -15.44
C VAL A 123 17.87 -18.66 -15.08
N GLN A 124 19.04 -19.06 -15.60
CA GLN A 124 19.64 -20.36 -15.31
C GLN A 124 20.03 -20.50 -13.82
N GLU A 125 20.63 -19.46 -13.23
CA GLU A 125 20.96 -19.44 -11.79
C GLU A 125 19.70 -19.49 -10.92
N LEU A 126 18.58 -18.93 -11.40
CA LEU A 126 17.26 -18.95 -10.74
C LEU A 126 16.39 -20.16 -11.10
N GLN A 127 16.98 -21.24 -11.64
CA GLN A 127 16.29 -22.50 -11.95
C GLN A 127 15.15 -22.37 -12.98
N GLY A 128 15.32 -21.52 -13.99
CA GLY A 128 14.35 -21.36 -15.09
C GLY A 128 13.20 -20.41 -14.77
N GLU A 129 13.34 -19.57 -13.75
CA GLU A 129 12.42 -18.48 -13.44
C GLU A 129 12.31 -17.53 -14.64
N LYS A 130 11.09 -17.22 -15.11
CA LYS A 130 10.89 -16.31 -16.24
C LYS A 130 11.03 -14.85 -15.77
N ILE A 131 11.94 -14.08 -16.36
CA ILE A 131 12.18 -12.69 -15.97
C ILE A 131 11.71 -11.76 -17.08
N ASP A 132 10.76 -10.89 -16.77
CA ASP A 132 10.38 -9.78 -17.64
C ASP A 132 11.19 -8.53 -17.24
N ILE A 133 11.84 -7.90 -18.22
CA ILE A 133 12.65 -6.69 -18.02
C ILE A 133 11.89 -5.53 -18.66
N ILE A 134 11.59 -4.52 -17.85
CA ILE A 134 10.60 -3.51 -18.18
C ILE A 134 11.25 -2.13 -18.03
N PRO A 135 11.10 -1.22 -19.01
CA PRO A 135 11.58 0.14 -18.85
C PRO A 135 10.78 0.83 -17.75
N TRP A 136 11.48 1.33 -16.74
CA TRP A 136 10.90 2.13 -15.67
C TRP A 136 10.67 3.56 -16.15
N SER A 137 9.61 4.19 -15.68
CA SER A 137 9.21 5.55 -16.01
C SER A 137 8.73 6.27 -14.76
N ASP A 138 9.04 7.56 -14.62
CA ASP A 138 8.49 8.41 -13.56
C ASP A 138 6.98 8.62 -13.75
N ASP A 139 6.51 8.65 -14.99
CA ASP A 139 5.07 8.64 -15.29
C ASP A 139 4.47 7.28 -14.92
N GLY A 140 3.63 7.28 -13.87
CA GLY A 140 2.99 6.09 -13.31
C GLY A 140 2.12 5.36 -14.32
N ALA A 141 1.38 6.09 -15.17
CA ALA A 141 0.53 5.49 -16.20
C ALA A 141 1.38 4.67 -17.20
N THR A 142 2.44 5.28 -17.74
CA THR A 142 3.38 4.60 -18.64
C THR A 142 4.03 3.40 -17.96
N PHE A 143 4.46 3.53 -16.70
CA PHE A 143 5.11 2.42 -16.00
C PHE A 143 4.16 1.23 -15.77
N ILE A 144 2.87 1.48 -15.50
CA ILE A 144 1.85 0.43 -15.31
C ILE A 144 1.55 -0.31 -16.60
N VAL A 145 1.40 0.42 -17.71
CA VAL A 145 1.23 -0.18 -19.05
C VAL A 145 2.41 -1.12 -19.35
N ASN A 146 3.63 -0.66 -19.08
CA ASN A 146 4.83 -1.47 -19.26
C ASN A 146 4.86 -2.69 -18.31
N ALA A 147 4.41 -2.52 -17.06
CA ALA A 147 4.39 -3.59 -16.05
C ALA A 147 3.45 -4.75 -16.43
N LEU A 148 2.34 -4.45 -17.10
CA LEU A 148 1.31 -5.43 -17.50
C LEU A 148 1.67 -6.24 -18.75
N GLN A 149 2.79 -5.93 -19.43
CA GLN A 149 3.29 -6.72 -20.55
C GLN A 149 3.36 -8.22 -20.19
N PRO A 150 2.90 -9.11 -21.10
CA PRO A 150 2.67 -8.88 -22.53
C PRO A 150 1.25 -8.43 -22.93
N ALA A 151 0.35 -8.15 -21.99
CA ALA A 151 -1.00 -7.71 -22.34
C ALA A 151 -1.01 -6.26 -22.82
N THR A 152 -1.81 -5.97 -23.85
CA THR A 152 -2.04 -4.60 -24.32
C THR A 152 -3.12 -3.92 -23.47
N VAL A 153 -2.86 -2.67 -23.09
CA VAL A 153 -3.77 -1.85 -22.29
C VAL A 153 -4.45 -0.82 -23.19
N SER A 154 -5.77 -0.68 -23.06
CA SER A 154 -6.55 0.34 -23.78
C SER A 154 -6.47 1.70 -23.07
N ARG A 155 -6.72 1.72 -21.76
CA ARG A 155 -6.78 2.94 -20.95
C ARG A 155 -6.38 2.67 -19.51
N VAL A 156 -5.73 3.63 -18.87
CA VAL A 156 -5.43 3.62 -17.44
C VAL A 156 -6.18 4.81 -16.81
N VAL A 157 -6.92 4.54 -15.74
CA VAL A 157 -7.57 5.55 -14.90
C VAL A 157 -6.91 5.43 -13.53
N ILE A 158 -6.29 6.52 -13.08
CA ILE A 158 -5.58 6.59 -11.81
C ILE A 158 -6.49 7.30 -10.83
N ASP A 159 -6.76 6.64 -9.71
CA ASP A 159 -7.40 7.25 -8.55
C ASP A 159 -6.29 7.62 -7.55
N GLU A 160 -6.05 8.92 -7.42
CA GLU A 160 -4.96 9.45 -6.58
C GLU A 160 -5.29 9.38 -5.09
N GLU A 161 -6.57 9.44 -4.71
CA GLU A 161 -7.02 9.41 -3.32
C GLU A 161 -6.87 8.01 -2.72
N ASP A 162 -7.22 7.00 -3.51
CA ASP A 162 -7.34 5.64 -2.99
C ASP A 162 -6.08 4.77 -3.21
N GLY A 163 -5.11 5.27 -3.97
CA GLY A 163 -3.91 4.52 -4.37
C GLY A 163 -4.24 3.30 -5.26
N ARG A 164 -5.41 3.36 -5.91
CA ARG A 164 -5.97 2.31 -6.77
C ARG A 164 -5.87 2.75 -8.22
N ILE A 165 -5.55 1.81 -9.08
CA ILE A 165 -5.39 2.09 -10.50
C ILE A 165 -6.21 1.10 -11.29
N GLU A 166 -7.12 1.64 -12.08
CA GLU A 166 -8.01 0.87 -12.92
C GLU A 166 -7.45 0.82 -14.33
N VAL A 167 -7.26 -0.41 -14.79
CA VAL A 167 -6.69 -0.67 -16.10
C VAL A 167 -7.74 -1.35 -16.96
N VAL A 168 -8.12 -0.63 -18.02
CA VAL A 168 -9.07 -1.12 -19.02
C VAL A 168 -8.30 -1.85 -20.11
N VAL A 169 -8.68 -3.10 -20.35
CA VAL A 169 -8.09 -3.94 -21.38
C VAL A 169 -9.17 -4.49 -22.32
N PRO A 170 -8.82 -4.81 -23.58
CA PRO A 170 -9.71 -5.56 -24.46
C PRO A 170 -10.05 -6.95 -23.88
N ASP A 171 -11.23 -7.48 -24.21
CA ASP A 171 -11.72 -8.77 -23.69
C ASP A 171 -10.77 -9.94 -23.96
N ASP A 172 -10.11 -9.94 -25.12
CA ASP A 172 -9.14 -10.97 -25.50
C ASP A 172 -7.84 -10.89 -24.69
N GLN A 173 -7.53 -9.71 -24.14
CA GLN A 173 -6.34 -9.44 -23.33
C GLN A 173 -6.58 -9.63 -21.82
N LEU A 174 -7.84 -9.63 -21.34
CA LEU A 174 -8.18 -9.74 -19.91
C LEU A 174 -7.49 -10.93 -19.23
N SER A 175 -7.57 -12.11 -19.83
CA SER A 175 -6.97 -13.33 -19.29
C SER A 175 -5.43 -13.24 -19.21
N LEU A 176 -4.80 -12.58 -20.19
CA LEU A 176 -3.36 -12.38 -20.25
C LEU A 176 -2.89 -11.36 -19.21
N ALA A 177 -3.64 -10.26 -19.07
CA ALA A 177 -3.38 -9.16 -18.15
C ALA A 177 -3.44 -9.64 -16.69
N ILE A 178 -4.46 -10.43 -16.33
CA ILE A 178 -4.55 -11.08 -15.02
C ILE A 178 -3.46 -12.14 -14.86
N GLY A 179 -3.27 -12.97 -15.88
CA GLY A 179 -2.34 -14.09 -15.90
C GLY A 179 -2.80 -15.28 -15.03
N ARG A 180 -2.03 -16.38 -15.08
CA ARG A 180 -2.38 -17.62 -14.37
C ARG A 180 -2.46 -17.38 -12.86
N ARG A 181 -3.65 -17.54 -12.27
CA ARG A 181 -3.93 -17.27 -10.84
C ARG A 181 -3.61 -15.83 -10.43
N GLY A 182 -3.81 -14.86 -11.32
CA GLY A 182 -3.52 -13.45 -11.03
C GLY A 182 -2.02 -13.16 -10.90
N GLN A 183 -1.14 -14.01 -11.44
CA GLN A 183 0.30 -13.83 -11.26
C GLN A 183 0.81 -12.56 -11.94
N ASN A 184 0.27 -12.19 -13.12
CA ASN A 184 0.78 -11.03 -13.85
C ASN A 184 0.40 -9.73 -13.16
N VAL A 185 -0.90 -9.57 -12.84
CA VAL A 185 -1.39 -8.40 -12.08
C VAL A 185 -0.72 -8.28 -10.70
N ARG A 186 -0.52 -9.38 -9.98
CA ARG A 186 0.16 -9.33 -8.66
C ARG A 186 1.61 -8.88 -8.76
N LEU A 187 2.34 -9.38 -9.77
CA LEU A 187 3.72 -8.94 -10.00
C LEU A 187 3.77 -7.48 -10.46
N ALA A 188 2.80 -7.04 -11.27
CA ALA A 188 2.70 -5.64 -11.67
C ALA A 188 2.43 -4.74 -10.46
N SER A 189 1.44 -5.07 -9.61
CA SER A 189 1.14 -4.30 -8.39
C SER A 189 2.30 -4.24 -7.42
N GLN A 190 3.03 -5.35 -7.22
CA GLN A 190 4.25 -5.35 -6.40
C GLN A 190 5.39 -4.53 -7.03
N LEU A 191 5.44 -4.44 -8.35
CA LEU A 191 6.48 -3.70 -9.07
C LEU A 191 6.21 -2.19 -9.04
N THR A 192 4.96 -1.78 -9.19
CA THR A 192 4.54 -0.37 -9.22
C THR A 192 4.26 0.19 -7.83
N GLY A 193 3.99 -0.67 -6.85
CA GLY A 193 3.56 -0.26 -5.51
C GLY A 193 2.07 0.06 -5.42
N ASN A 194 1.33 0.01 -6.53
CA ASN A 194 -0.08 0.39 -6.61
C ASN A 194 -1.00 -0.84 -6.71
N GLN A 195 -2.19 -0.74 -6.14
CA GLN A 195 -3.22 -1.77 -6.33
C GLN A 195 -3.82 -1.62 -7.73
N ILE A 196 -3.67 -2.65 -8.57
CA ILE A 196 -4.14 -2.61 -9.95
C ILE A 196 -5.40 -3.46 -10.07
N ASP A 197 -6.51 -2.86 -10.47
CA ASP A 197 -7.71 -3.56 -10.89
C ASP A 197 -7.78 -3.60 -12.42
N ILE A 198 -8.20 -4.73 -12.97
CA ILE A 198 -8.23 -4.96 -14.42
C ILE A 198 -9.65 -5.29 -14.81
N MET A 199 -10.21 -4.49 -15.71
CA MET A 199 -11.58 -4.62 -16.19
C MET A 199 -11.66 -4.49 -17.71
N THR A 200 -12.77 -4.92 -18.29
CA THR A 200 -13.02 -4.77 -19.72
C THR A 200 -13.56 -3.38 -20.07
N GLU A 201 -13.60 -3.05 -21.36
CA GLU A 201 -14.19 -1.80 -21.83
C GLU A 201 -15.70 -1.72 -21.51
N GLU A 202 -16.40 -2.85 -21.57
CA GLU A 202 -17.80 -2.97 -21.20
C GLU A 202 -17.99 -2.74 -19.69
N GLU A 203 -17.23 -3.43 -18.85
CA GLU A 203 -17.27 -3.28 -17.39
C GLU A 203 -16.94 -1.83 -16.97
N ALA A 204 -15.93 -1.22 -17.59
CA ALA A 204 -15.57 0.18 -17.33
C ALA A 204 -16.64 1.18 -17.83
N SER A 205 -17.43 0.82 -18.84
CA SER A 205 -18.56 1.64 -19.30
C SER A 205 -19.74 1.51 -18.34
N GLU A 206 -20.09 0.28 -17.94
CA GLU A 206 -21.18 0.02 -16.99
C GLU A 206 -20.91 0.68 -15.63
N LYS A 207 -19.68 0.56 -15.13
CA LYS A 207 -19.27 1.20 -13.87
C LYS A 207 -19.44 2.73 -13.95
N ARG A 208 -18.95 3.37 -15.01
CA ARG A 208 -19.12 4.82 -15.19
C ARG A 208 -20.57 5.25 -15.32
N GLN A 209 -21.41 4.50 -16.03
CA GLN A 209 -22.84 4.80 -16.13
C GLN A 209 -23.53 4.69 -14.76
N LYS A 210 -23.14 3.69 -13.96
CA LYS A 210 -23.64 3.51 -12.62
C LYS A 210 -23.21 4.66 -11.69
N GLU A 211 -21.94 5.02 -11.70
CA GLU A 211 -21.41 6.16 -10.92
C GLU A 211 -22.08 7.47 -11.34
N PHE A 212 -22.25 7.69 -12.65
CA PHE A 212 -22.95 8.86 -13.17
C PHE A 212 -24.39 8.94 -12.67
N ALA A 213 -25.12 7.82 -12.70
CA ALA A 213 -26.49 7.77 -12.20
C ALA A 213 -26.58 7.93 -10.67
N GLU A 214 -25.67 7.32 -9.92
CA GLU A 214 -25.61 7.44 -8.46
C GLU A 214 -25.30 8.87 -8.02
N ARG A 215 -24.31 9.53 -8.64
CA ARG A 215 -23.98 10.94 -8.38
C ARG A 215 -25.08 11.90 -8.82
N SER A 216 -25.68 11.67 -9.99
CA SER A 216 -26.80 12.50 -10.47
C SER A 216 -27.96 12.44 -9.50
N LYS A 217 -28.28 11.23 -9.02
CA LYS A 217 -29.35 11.04 -8.04
C LYS A 217 -29.02 11.68 -6.69
N MET A 218 -27.77 11.60 -6.24
CA MET A 218 -27.32 12.27 -5.02
C MET A 218 -27.53 13.78 -5.12
N PHE A 219 -27.11 14.41 -6.23
CA PHE A 219 -27.34 15.85 -6.43
C PHE A 219 -28.83 16.19 -6.54
N GLU A 220 -29.63 15.37 -7.21
CA GLU A 220 -31.09 15.56 -7.31
C GLU A 220 -31.74 15.59 -5.92
N GLU A 221 -31.40 14.61 -5.06
CA GLU A 221 -31.99 14.47 -3.72
C GLU A 221 -31.46 15.51 -2.73
N GLU A 222 -30.17 15.83 -2.76
CA GLU A 222 -29.53 16.68 -1.75
C GLU A 222 -29.61 18.17 -2.08
N LEU A 223 -29.57 18.54 -3.36
CA LEU A 223 -29.70 19.93 -3.81
C LEU A 223 -31.13 20.31 -4.19
N ASP A 224 -32.08 19.36 -4.19
CA ASP A 224 -33.48 19.56 -4.61
C ASP A 224 -33.58 20.23 -6.00
N VAL A 225 -32.83 19.67 -6.95
CA VAL A 225 -32.75 20.15 -8.34
C VAL A 225 -33.35 19.11 -9.27
N ASP A 226 -33.65 19.49 -10.51
CA ASP A 226 -34.13 18.52 -11.48
C ASP A 226 -33.02 17.58 -12.00
N GLU A 227 -33.44 16.48 -12.63
CA GLU A 227 -32.55 15.48 -13.21
C GLU A 227 -31.58 16.12 -14.24
N THR A 228 -32.03 17.10 -15.02
CA THR A 228 -31.20 17.73 -16.05
C THR A 228 -30.06 18.54 -15.45
N LEU A 229 -30.33 19.31 -14.39
CA LEU A 229 -29.32 20.09 -13.69
C LEU A 229 -28.31 19.19 -12.98
N SER A 230 -28.80 18.11 -12.35
CA SER A 230 -27.95 17.12 -11.69
C SER A 230 -26.99 16.45 -12.67
N GLN A 231 -27.49 16.05 -13.85
CA GLN A 231 -26.66 15.45 -14.89
C GLN A 231 -25.61 16.41 -15.44
N LEU A 232 -25.93 17.72 -15.53
CA LEU A 232 -24.97 18.74 -15.94
C LEU A 232 -23.84 18.89 -14.92
N LEU A 233 -24.16 18.93 -13.61
CA LEU A 233 -23.13 18.97 -12.56
C LEU A 233 -22.18 17.76 -12.66
N VAL A 234 -22.72 16.56 -12.79
CA VAL A 234 -21.86 15.36 -12.92
C VAL A 234 -21.05 15.37 -14.22
N ALA A 235 -21.61 15.89 -15.32
CA ALA A 235 -20.93 15.97 -16.61
C ALA A 235 -19.75 16.95 -16.59
N GLU A 236 -19.85 18.04 -15.82
CA GLU A 236 -18.76 19.01 -15.61
C GLU A 236 -17.70 18.50 -14.62
N GLY A 237 -17.97 17.37 -13.94
CA GLY A 237 -16.97 16.64 -13.17
C GLY A 237 -17.20 16.63 -11.66
N PHE A 238 -18.24 17.30 -11.17
CA PHE A 238 -18.55 17.32 -9.73
C PHE A 238 -18.83 15.90 -9.21
N ALA A 239 -18.09 15.50 -8.19
CA ALA A 239 -18.13 14.17 -7.61
C ALA A 239 -18.91 14.11 -6.28
N ASP A 240 -18.89 15.19 -5.51
CA ASP A 240 -19.54 15.31 -4.20
C ASP A 240 -20.13 16.71 -3.93
N LEU A 241 -20.80 16.85 -2.79
CA LEU A 241 -21.44 18.11 -2.37
C LEU A 241 -20.44 19.18 -1.93
N GLU A 242 -19.26 18.79 -1.44
CA GLU A 242 -18.25 19.73 -0.96
C GLU A 242 -17.64 20.50 -2.12
N GLU A 243 -17.34 19.82 -3.23
CA GLU A 243 -16.90 20.45 -4.46
C GLU A 243 -17.90 21.51 -4.92
N VAL A 244 -19.20 21.19 -4.96
CA VAL A 244 -20.23 22.17 -5.34
C VAL A 244 -20.32 23.32 -4.34
N ALA A 245 -20.20 23.07 -3.04
CA ALA A 245 -20.32 24.09 -2.00
C ALA A 245 -19.18 25.11 -2.00
N TYR A 246 -17.97 24.69 -2.38
CA TYR A 246 -16.74 25.47 -2.20
C TYR A 246 -16.00 25.85 -3.48
N VAL A 247 -16.45 25.37 -4.65
CA VAL A 247 -15.92 25.79 -5.96
C VAL A 247 -16.08 27.30 -6.18
N GLU A 248 -15.25 27.88 -7.05
CA GLU A 248 -15.43 29.28 -7.45
C GLU A 248 -16.74 29.47 -8.24
N LEU A 249 -17.49 30.52 -7.91
CA LEU A 249 -18.79 30.80 -8.54
C LEU A 249 -18.67 30.94 -10.07
N GLU A 250 -17.55 31.45 -10.56
CA GLU A 250 -17.28 31.61 -12.00
C GLU A 250 -17.23 30.25 -12.73
N GLU A 251 -16.75 29.18 -12.08
CA GLU A 251 -16.74 27.84 -12.67
C GLU A 251 -18.15 27.27 -12.78
N LEU A 252 -19.00 27.44 -11.75
CA LEU A 252 -20.42 27.05 -11.81
C LEU A 252 -21.19 27.86 -12.85
N ALA A 253 -20.95 29.17 -12.93
CA ALA A 253 -21.59 30.04 -13.91
C ALA A 253 -21.11 29.78 -15.35
N SER A 254 -19.96 29.10 -15.52
CA SER A 254 -19.44 28.72 -16.84
C SER A 254 -20.17 27.53 -17.46
N ILE A 255 -20.91 26.76 -16.66
CA ILE A 255 -21.69 25.60 -17.10
C ILE A 255 -22.81 26.06 -18.05
N GLU A 256 -22.96 25.38 -19.18
CA GLU A 256 -23.98 25.75 -20.17
C GLU A 256 -25.38 25.64 -19.56
N GLY A 257 -26.07 26.79 -19.46
CA GLY A 257 -27.42 26.88 -18.89
C GLY A 257 -27.48 27.38 -17.44
N PHE A 258 -26.33 27.66 -16.83
CA PHE A 258 -26.23 28.23 -15.49
C PHE A 258 -25.96 29.74 -15.58
N ASP A 259 -26.41 30.48 -14.57
CA ASP A 259 -26.05 31.87 -14.34
C ASP A 259 -25.50 32.05 -12.92
N GLU A 260 -24.95 33.23 -12.62
CA GLU A 260 -24.37 33.52 -11.30
C GLU A 260 -25.40 33.37 -10.18
N GLU A 261 -26.68 33.68 -10.43
CA GLU A 261 -27.75 33.58 -9.45
C GLU A 261 -28.06 32.10 -9.11
N LEU A 262 -28.17 31.25 -10.12
CA LEU A 262 -28.35 29.81 -9.94
C LEU A 262 -27.11 29.18 -9.28
N GLY A 263 -25.91 29.59 -9.68
CA GLY A 263 -24.67 29.13 -9.06
C GLY A 263 -24.64 29.42 -7.55
N GLU A 264 -24.96 30.66 -7.14
CA GLU A 264 -25.04 31.04 -5.72
C GLU A 264 -26.11 30.22 -4.99
N GLU A 265 -27.26 29.99 -5.61
CA GLU A 265 -28.32 29.17 -5.04
C GLU A 265 -27.85 27.73 -4.81
N LEU A 266 -27.20 27.11 -5.79
CA LEU A 266 -26.68 25.75 -5.67
C LEU A 266 -25.62 25.62 -4.58
N GLN A 267 -24.71 26.60 -4.46
CA GLN A 267 -23.73 26.61 -3.39
C GLN A 267 -24.38 26.70 -2.01
N ASN A 268 -25.40 27.55 -1.86
CA ASN A 268 -26.13 27.68 -0.60
C ASN A 268 -26.86 26.38 -0.26
N ARG A 269 -27.53 25.75 -1.23
CA ARG A 269 -28.19 24.46 -1.03
C ARG A 269 -27.21 23.34 -0.70
N ALA A 270 -26.04 23.32 -1.32
CA ALA A 270 -24.99 22.35 -1.02
C ALA A 270 -24.50 22.52 0.43
N LYS A 271 -24.24 23.76 0.87
CA LYS A 271 -23.88 24.06 2.28
C LYS A 271 -24.98 23.66 3.25
N GLU A 272 -26.24 23.97 2.95
CA GLU A 272 -27.37 23.54 3.77
C GLU A 272 -27.51 22.02 3.81
N ALA A 273 -27.24 21.31 2.71
CA ALA A 273 -27.25 19.84 2.67
C ALA A 273 -26.13 19.25 3.54
N LEU A 274 -24.92 19.80 3.45
CA LEU A 274 -23.79 19.41 4.32
C LEU A 274 -24.12 19.64 5.79
N ASP A 275 -24.66 20.81 6.15
CA ASP A 275 -25.08 21.14 7.52
C ASP A 275 -26.17 20.17 8.03
N ARG A 276 -27.13 19.79 7.16
CA ARG A 276 -28.16 18.79 7.49
C ARG A 276 -27.55 17.41 7.73
N GLN A 277 -26.60 16.99 6.88
CA GLN A 277 -25.90 15.71 7.05
C GLN A 277 -25.09 15.69 8.35
N GLU A 278 -24.34 16.75 8.65
CA GLU A 278 -23.61 16.88 9.91
C GLU A 278 -24.54 16.85 11.13
N ALA A 279 -25.67 17.56 11.08
CA ALA A 279 -26.64 17.56 12.16
C ALA A 279 -27.26 16.15 12.37
N ALA A 280 -27.57 15.44 11.29
CA ALA A 280 -28.08 14.07 11.35
C ALA A 280 -27.03 13.10 11.92
N HIS A 281 -25.76 13.23 11.52
CA HIS A 281 -24.66 12.45 12.08
C HIS A 281 -24.45 12.75 13.56
N ARG A 282 -24.52 14.02 13.99
CA ARG A 282 -24.45 14.41 15.40
C ARG A 282 -25.60 13.83 16.23
N GLU A 283 -26.80 13.79 15.69
CA GLU A 283 -27.95 13.14 16.35
C GLU A 283 -27.73 11.63 16.47
N ALA A 284 -27.32 10.96 15.39
CA ALA A 284 -27.00 9.53 15.40
C ALA A 284 -25.86 9.20 16.38
N ARG A 285 -24.83 10.04 16.47
CA ARG A 285 -23.73 9.93 17.45
C ARG A 285 -24.27 9.91 18.87
N ARG A 286 -25.17 10.85 19.20
CA ARG A 286 -25.80 10.96 20.52
C ARG A 286 -26.70 9.77 20.82
N GLU A 287 -27.46 9.28 19.84
CA GLU A 287 -28.28 8.07 20.01
C GLU A 287 -27.44 6.81 20.28
N LEU A 288 -26.27 6.71 19.65
CA LEU A 288 -25.31 5.64 19.90
C LEU A 288 -24.61 5.78 21.26
N GLY A 289 -24.73 6.94 21.92
CA GLY A 289 -24.16 7.22 23.24
C GLY A 289 -22.65 7.44 23.21
N VAL A 290 -22.13 7.98 22.11
CA VAL A 290 -20.74 8.42 21.98
C VAL A 290 -20.59 9.75 22.71
N GLU A 291 -19.57 9.88 23.56
CA GLU A 291 -19.32 11.07 24.38
C GLU A 291 -18.93 12.28 23.53
N ASP A 292 -19.29 13.47 24.02
CA ASP A 292 -19.00 14.73 23.33
C ASP A 292 -17.49 15.02 23.30
N ASP A 293 -16.73 14.52 24.29
CA ASP A 293 -15.28 14.69 24.40
C ASP A 293 -14.52 14.07 23.21
N LEU A 294 -15.07 12.99 22.61
CA LEU A 294 -14.52 12.42 21.38
C LEU A 294 -14.63 13.36 20.18
N ALA A 295 -15.61 14.26 20.18
CA ALA A 295 -15.78 15.23 19.11
C ALA A 295 -14.75 16.38 19.13
N GLU A 296 -14.04 16.54 20.25
CA GLU A 296 -12.97 17.53 20.39
C GLU A 296 -11.62 17.01 19.86
N LEU A 297 -11.53 15.71 19.54
CA LEU A 297 -10.32 15.12 18.99
C LEU A 297 -10.04 15.64 17.57
N PRO A 298 -8.77 15.87 17.23
CA PRO A 298 -8.38 16.36 15.91
C PRO A 298 -8.72 15.32 14.82
N HIS A 299 -9.03 15.81 13.62
CA HIS A 299 -9.28 14.99 12.41
C HIS A 299 -10.49 14.04 12.46
N LEU A 300 -11.35 14.12 13.49
CA LEU A 300 -12.60 13.35 13.55
C LEU A 300 -13.78 14.19 13.05
N SER A 301 -14.48 13.67 12.04
CA SER A 301 -15.77 14.22 11.61
C SER A 301 -16.93 13.57 12.37
N GLU A 302 -18.11 14.21 12.36
CA GLU A 302 -19.32 13.64 12.98
C GLU A 302 -19.67 12.27 12.40
N ALA A 303 -19.45 12.06 11.09
CA ALA A 303 -19.63 10.77 10.43
C ALA A 303 -18.68 9.70 10.97
N MET A 304 -17.42 10.05 11.24
CA MET A 304 -16.42 9.14 11.81
C MET A 304 -16.79 8.74 13.25
N LEU A 305 -17.31 9.69 14.04
CA LEU A 305 -17.78 9.43 15.41
C LEU A 305 -18.97 8.46 15.44
N VAL A 306 -19.88 8.56 14.48
CA VAL A 306 -20.97 7.58 14.32
C VAL A 306 -20.40 6.19 14.06
N THR A 307 -19.41 6.07 13.16
CA THR A 307 -18.75 4.80 12.86
C THR A 307 -18.04 4.19 14.07
N LEU A 308 -17.36 5.01 14.87
CA LEU A 308 -16.79 4.59 16.17
C LEU A 308 -17.88 4.07 17.11
N GLY A 309 -18.99 4.80 17.23
CA GLY A 309 -20.14 4.41 18.05
C GLY A 309 -20.77 3.09 17.63
N MET A 310 -20.88 2.83 16.32
CA MET A 310 -21.37 1.54 15.78
C MET A 310 -20.40 0.38 16.07
N ALA A 311 -19.10 0.66 16.13
CA ALA A 311 -18.08 -0.30 16.55
C ALA A 311 -18.03 -0.51 18.07
N GLY A 312 -18.76 0.29 18.84
CA GLY A 312 -18.83 0.22 20.30
C GLY A 312 -17.77 1.05 21.02
N LEU A 313 -17.03 1.89 20.30
CA LEU A 313 -16.04 2.82 20.85
C LEU A 313 -16.75 4.14 21.15
N LYS A 314 -17.00 4.42 22.43
CA LYS A 314 -17.91 5.51 22.84
C LYS A 314 -17.25 6.54 23.74
N THR A 315 -16.11 6.22 24.31
CA THR A 315 -15.39 7.05 25.28
C THR A 315 -13.97 7.34 24.81
N LEU A 316 -13.33 8.34 25.41
CA LEU A 316 -11.91 8.64 25.16
C LEU A 316 -11.01 7.44 25.50
N ASP A 317 -11.33 6.70 26.57
CA ASP A 317 -10.65 5.46 26.95
C ASP A 317 -10.68 4.40 25.85
N ASP A 318 -11.85 4.17 25.26
CA ASP A 318 -12.03 3.17 24.21
C ASP A 318 -11.14 3.46 23.00
N VAL A 319 -10.99 4.75 22.64
CA VAL A 319 -10.14 5.19 21.53
C VAL A 319 -8.66 5.17 21.93
N ALA A 320 -8.32 5.58 23.15
CA ALA A 320 -6.95 5.61 23.67
C ALA A 320 -6.31 4.22 23.76
N ASP A 321 -7.11 3.19 24.02
CA ASP A 321 -6.68 1.78 24.08
C ASP A 321 -6.33 1.19 22.71
N LEU A 322 -6.79 1.79 21.61
CA LEU A 322 -6.51 1.28 20.27
C LEU A 322 -5.04 1.48 19.86
N ALA A 323 -4.57 0.55 19.04
CA ALA A 323 -3.40 0.82 18.20
C ALA A 323 -3.81 1.63 16.97
N THR A 324 -2.86 2.40 16.42
CA THR A 324 -3.07 3.17 15.17
C THR A 324 -3.59 2.29 14.06
N ASP A 325 -3.01 1.11 13.86
CA ASP A 325 -3.48 0.13 12.87
C ASP A 325 -4.93 -0.33 13.10
N GLU A 326 -5.38 -0.43 14.35
CA GLU A 326 -6.77 -0.83 14.66
C GLU A 326 -7.78 0.30 14.41
N LEU A 327 -7.30 1.55 14.35
CA LEU A 327 -8.10 2.70 14.00
C LEU A 327 -8.17 2.88 12.47
N ILE A 328 -7.03 2.88 11.77
CA ILE A 328 -6.96 3.37 10.37
C ILE A 328 -6.64 2.30 9.33
N ALA A 329 -6.27 1.05 9.69
CA ALA A 329 -5.77 0.11 8.69
C ALA A 329 -6.83 -0.20 7.62
N LYS A 330 -6.54 0.09 6.35
CA LYS A 330 -7.44 -0.28 5.25
C LYS A 330 -7.69 -1.79 5.25
N LYS A 331 -8.95 -2.19 5.14
CA LYS A 331 -9.36 -3.59 5.04
C LYS A 331 -8.72 -4.22 3.81
N ARG A 332 -7.81 -5.19 4.01
CA ARG A 332 -7.25 -5.95 2.89
C ARG A 332 -8.35 -6.82 2.29
N GLU A 333 -8.76 -6.51 1.06
CA GLU A 333 -9.63 -7.41 0.32
C GLU A 333 -8.95 -8.77 0.18
N ALA A 334 -9.51 -9.79 0.82
CA ALA A 334 -9.03 -11.14 0.67
C ALA A 334 -9.15 -11.52 -0.82
N PRO A 335 -8.11 -12.12 -1.45
CA PRO A 335 -8.20 -12.54 -2.83
C PRO A 335 -9.40 -13.49 -2.97
N ARG A 336 -10.36 -13.14 -3.84
CA ARG A 336 -11.56 -13.92 -4.14
C ARG A 336 -11.19 -15.41 -4.23
N ARG A 337 -11.60 -16.20 -3.24
CA ARG A 337 -11.34 -17.65 -3.21
C ARG A 337 -12.05 -18.28 -4.40
N ARG A 338 -11.30 -18.68 -5.43
CA ARG A 338 -11.84 -19.56 -6.48
C ARG A 338 -12.34 -20.86 -5.85
N ASN A 339 -13.63 -21.13 -6.00
CA ASN A 339 -14.20 -22.46 -5.82
C ASN A 339 -13.62 -23.39 -6.89
N ASN A 340 -12.48 -24.01 -6.61
CA ASN A 340 -11.96 -25.09 -7.45
C ASN A 340 -12.58 -26.41 -6.97
N ALA A 341 -13.37 -27.05 -7.83
CA ALA A 341 -13.97 -28.37 -7.61
C ALA A 341 -12.93 -29.53 -7.55
N ASP A 342 -11.66 -29.28 -7.94
CA ASP A 342 -10.61 -30.31 -8.06
C ASP A 342 -9.39 -30.08 -7.14
N GLY A 343 -9.59 -29.51 -5.95
CA GLY A 343 -8.54 -29.37 -4.93
C GLY A 343 -8.50 -30.57 -3.97
N PRO A 344 -7.31 -31.00 -3.47
CA PRO A 344 -7.24 -32.06 -2.47
C PRO A 344 -8.00 -31.65 -1.19
N PRO A 345 -8.68 -32.58 -0.49
CA PRO A 345 -9.51 -32.25 0.67
C PRO A 345 -8.68 -31.60 1.77
N MET A 346 -9.18 -30.48 2.31
CA MET A 346 -8.51 -29.70 3.35
C MET A 346 -8.29 -30.54 4.62
N ARG A 347 -7.11 -30.37 5.23
CA ARG A 347 -6.86 -30.78 6.63
C ARG A 347 -7.76 -29.95 7.54
N ARG A 348 -8.60 -30.60 8.34
CA ARG A 348 -9.69 -30.00 9.14
C ARG A 348 -9.24 -29.10 10.30
N ASP A 349 -7.95 -29.04 10.63
CA ASP A 349 -7.48 -28.40 11.86
C ASP A 349 -6.47 -27.28 11.60
N ARG A 350 -6.87 -26.23 10.89
CA ARG A 350 -6.15 -24.95 10.94
C ARG A 350 -7.08 -23.92 11.56
N PRO A 351 -6.70 -23.24 12.65
CA PRO A 351 -7.50 -22.14 13.16
C PRO A 351 -7.70 -21.16 12.01
N MET A 352 -8.98 -20.84 11.77
CA MET A 352 -9.39 -19.85 10.79
C MET A 352 -8.65 -18.56 11.16
N ARG A 353 -7.79 -18.04 10.28
CA ARG A 353 -7.22 -16.69 10.51
C ARG A 353 -8.42 -15.78 10.74
N GLU A 354 -8.42 -15.07 11.87
CA GLU A 354 -9.37 -13.98 12.10
C GLU A 354 -9.42 -13.15 10.82
N GLN A 355 -10.64 -12.90 10.34
CA GLN A 355 -10.84 -12.10 9.15
C GLN A 355 -10.12 -10.78 9.38
N ASP A 356 -9.33 -10.33 8.41
CA ASP A 356 -8.67 -9.03 8.44
C ASP A 356 -9.81 -7.98 8.45
N LYS A 357 -10.21 -7.54 9.64
CA LYS A 357 -11.43 -6.72 9.81
C LYS A 357 -11.22 -5.29 9.30
N GLY A 358 -9.96 -4.90 9.03
CA GLY A 358 -9.59 -3.50 8.84
C GLY A 358 -9.66 -2.75 10.18
N GLY A 359 -9.09 -1.56 10.21
CA GLY A 359 -9.31 -0.60 11.28
C GLY A 359 -10.70 0.01 11.18
N VAL A 360 -11.22 0.49 12.32
CA VAL A 360 -12.62 0.95 12.44
C VAL A 360 -12.93 2.13 11.51
N LEU A 361 -11.96 3.03 11.31
CA LEU A 361 -12.03 4.20 10.43
C LEU A 361 -11.26 4.01 9.12
N GLY A 362 -10.92 2.76 8.76
CA GLY A 362 -10.12 2.46 7.57
C GLY A 362 -10.75 2.89 6.24
N GLU A 363 -12.05 3.20 6.22
CA GLU A 363 -12.77 3.68 5.02
C GLU A 363 -12.58 5.19 4.78
N TYR A 364 -12.15 5.96 5.78
CA TYR A 364 -12.02 7.43 5.69
C TYR A 364 -10.64 7.92 5.24
N GLY A 365 -9.74 7.01 4.83
CA GLY A 365 -8.46 7.38 4.21
C GLY A 365 -7.44 8.10 5.11
N LEU A 366 -7.61 8.07 6.44
CA LEU A 366 -6.68 8.70 7.39
C LEU A 366 -5.24 8.19 7.22
N THR A 367 -4.28 9.10 7.30
CA THR A 367 -2.85 8.79 7.31
C THR A 367 -2.41 8.20 8.66
N GLU A 368 -1.25 7.52 8.67
CA GLU A 368 -0.64 6.99 9.90
C GLU A 368 -0.32 8.10 10.92
N GLU A 369 0.06 9.27 10.43
CA GLU A 369 0.30 10.45 11.26
C GLU A 369 -0.99 10.96 11.91
N GLN A 370 -2.06 11.16 11.14
CA GLN A 370 -3.37 11.56 11.67
C GLN A 370 -3.94 10.52 12.65
N GLY A 371 -3.82 9.23 12.32
CA GLY A 371 -4.23 8.15 13.23
C GLY A 371 -3.45 8.19 14.54
N ASN A 372 -2.13 8.43 14.49
CA ASN A 372 -1.32 8.59 15.70
C ASN A 372 -1.75 9.82 16.50
N GLU A 373 -2.02 10.96 15.85
CA GLU A 373 -2.47 12.17 16.52
C GLU A 373 -3.81 11.98 17.24
N ILE A 374 -4.78 11.30 16.61
CA ILE A 374 -6.08 10.97 17.24
C ILE A 374 -5.86 10.14 18.50
N ILE A 375 -5.08 9.06 18.41
CA ILE A 375 -4.81 8.16 19.55
C ILE A 375 -4.05 8.89 20.67
N MET A 376 -3.07 9.72 20.32
CA MET A 376 -2.28 10.46 21.30
C MET A 376 -3.09 11.57 21.97
N ALA A 377 -3.97 12.26 21.23
CA ALA A 377 -4.91 13.22 21.77
C ALA A 377 -5.93 12.54 22.68
N ALA A 378 -6.45 11.37 22.30
CA ALA A 378 -7.29 10.56 23.18
C ALA A 378 -6.52 10.19 24.46
N ARG A 379 -5.27 9.73 24.38
CA ARG A 379 -4.46 9.40 25.58
C ARG A 379 -4.11 10.60 26.44
N ALA A 380 -4.18 11.83 25.94
CA ALA A 380 -3.86 13.02 26.72
C ALA A 380 -4.75 13.13 27.97
N HIS A 381 -6.01 12.68 27.88
CA HIS A 381 -6.93 12.69 29.02
C HIS A 381 -6.48 11.81 30.19
N TRP A 382 -5.64 10.78 29.95
CA TRP A 382 -5.03 9.98 31.03
C TRP A 382 -4.01 10.76 31.87
N PHE A 383 -3.51 11.88 31.34
CA PHE A 383 -2.48 12.70 31.96
C PHE A 383 -3.01 14.05 32.49
N GLU A 384 -4.30 14.35 32.32
CA GLU A 384 -4.92 15.59 32.81
C GLU A 384 -4.95 15.67 34.35
N ASP A 385 -4.86 14.53 35.05
CA ASP A 385 -4.77 14.46 36.51
C ASP A 385 -3.33 14.63 37.06
N GLU A 386 -2.30 14.77 36.22
CA GLU A 386 -0.89 14.91 36.65
C GLU A 386 -0.37 16.37 36.76
N GLU A 387 -1.16 17.38 36.37
CA GLU A 387 -0.77 18.81 36.49
C GLU A 387 -1.12 19.47 37.84
N GLU A 388 -0.77 18.84 38.97
CA GLU A 388 -0.52 19.57 40.23
C GLU A 388 0.73 19.01 40.95
N ALA A 389 1.89 19.09 40.32
CA ALA A 389 3.18 19.01 41.02
C ALA A 389 3.74 20.44 41.23
N PRO A 390 4.04 20.86 42.48
CA PRO A 390 4.43 22.24 42.75
C PRO A 390 5.78 22.56 42.10
N ALA A 391 5.83 23.74 41.46
CA ALA A 391 7.02 24.32 40.85
C ALA A 391 8.25 24.19 41.76
N ALA A 392 9.31 23.60 41.22
CA ALA A 392 10.58 23.41 41.88
C ALA A 392 11.12 24.77 42.38
N ALA A 393 11.32 24.83 43.70
CA ALA A 393 11.92 25.97 44.39
C ALA A 393 13.34 26.26 43.87
N GLU A 394 13.61 27.55 43.80
CA GLU A 394 14.83 28.22 43.38
C GLU A 394 16.12 27.54 43.86
N ALA A 395 17.06 27.37 42.92
CA ALA A 395 18.43 27.01 43.20
C ALA A 395 19.14 28.16 43.92
N THR A 396 19.26 28.08 45.25
CA THR A 396 20.18 28.92 46.03
C THR A 396 21.61 28.42 45.87
N GLU A 397 22.46 29.30 45.33
CA GLU A 397 23.92 29.25 45.39
C GLU A 397 24.40 28.93 46.82
N THR A 398 25.26 27.91 46.96
CA THR A 398 26.24 27.86 48.06
C THR A 398 27.58 27.41 47.52
N GLN A 399 28.46 28.39 47.41
CA GLN A 399 29.88 28.27 47.14
C GLN A 399 30.55 28.01 48.50
N GLU A 400 31.05 26.81 48.76
CA GLU A 400 31.90 26.55 49.93
C GLU A 400 33.24 25.94 49.52
N ALA A 401 34.27 26.56 50.08
CA ALA A 401 35.68 26.35 49.85
C ALA A 401 36.14 24.96 50.32
N ALA A 402 36.92 24.30 49.47
CA ALA A 402 37.78 23.21 49.89
C ALA A 402 39.14 23.82 50.27
N ASP A 403 39.49 23.76 51.55
CA ASP A 403 40.87 23.87 51.97
C ASP A 403 41.16 23.00 53.20
N ALA A 404 42.38 22.45 53.18
CA ALA A 404 43.15 21.82 54.25
C ALA A 404 42.91 20.33 54.63
N ASP A 405 43.81 19.52 54.05
CA ASP A 405 44.93 18.85 54.74
C ASP A 405 44.70 17.51 55.49
N SER A 406 45.34 16.46 54.96
CA SER A 406 45.81 15.33 55.76
C SER A 406 47.13 14.79 55.19
N THR A 407 48.25 15.26 55.75
CA THR A 407 49.56 14.58 55.71
C THR A 407 49.55 13.28 56.52
N GLN A 408 50.00 12.19 55.90
CA GLN A 408 51.16 11.39 56.34
C GLN A 408 51.63 10.43 55.23
#